data_AF-K5BVF7-F1
#
_entry.id   AF-K5BVF7-F1
#
_cell.length_a   1.000
_cell.length_b   1.000
_cell.length_c   1.000
_cell.angle_alpha   90.00
_cell.angle_beta   90.00
_cell.angle_gamma   90.00
#
_symmetry.space_group_name_H-M   'P 1'
#
loop_
_entity.id
_entity.type
_entity.pdbx_description
1 polymer ?
#
loop_
_entity_poly.entity_id
_entity_poly.type
_entity_poly.pdbx_seq_one_letter_code
_entity_poly.pdbx_strand_id
1 'polypeptide(L)'
;MKVDNVKSQMRKGMLEYCIMLLLHKEPSYASDIIQKLKEAQLIVVEGTLYPLLTRLKNDDLLSYEWVESTQGPPRKYYKLTEQGEVFLGELEISWKELNETVNHIANR
;
A
#
# COMPACT_ATOMS: atom_id res chain seq x y z
N MET A 1 6.43 26.94 -0.37
CA MET A 1 6.02 25.54 -0.61
C MET A 1 6.38 25.19 -2.05
N LYS A 2 7.44 24.39 -2.31
CA LYS A 2 7.78 24.04 -3.71
C LYS A 2 6.66 23.15 -4.26
N VAL A 3 6.01 23.58 -5.33
CA VAL A 3 4.84 22.92 -5.95
C VAL A 3 5.13 21.45 -6.32
N ASP A 4 6.38 21.11 -6.62
CA ASP A 4 6.84 19.73 -6.85
C ASP A 4 6.63 18.80 -5.63
N ASN A 5 6.52 19.36 -4.43
CA ASN A 5 6.31 18.59 -3.20
C ASN A 5 4.87 18.07 -3.11
N VAL A 6 3.86 18.78 -3.63
CA VAL A 6 2.44 18.41 -3.43
C VAL A 6 2.11 17.07 -4.11
N LYS A 7 2.52 16.89 -5.37
CA LYS A 7 2.33 15.62 -6.11
C LYS A 7 3.01 14.45 -5.40
N SER A 8 4.22 14.68 -4.86
CA SER A 8 4.95 13.65 -4.11
C SER A 8 4.25 13.30 -2.79
N GLN A 9 3.77 14.30 -2.05
CA GLN A 9 3.03 14.06 -0.80
C GLN A 9 1.71 13.32 -1.04
N MET A 10 0.96 13.66 -2.09
CA MET A 10 -0.26 12.93 -2.45
C MET A 10 0.05 11.45 -2.75
N ARG A 11 1.09 11.18 -3.56
CA ARG A 11 1.51 9.79 -3.85
C ARG A 11 1.95 9.03 -2.60
N LYS A 12 2.69 9.68 -1.69
CA LYS A 12 3.10 9.07 -0.41
C LYS A 12 1.90 8.77 0.48
N GLY A 13 0.94 9.70 0.56
CA GLY A 13 -0.27 9.54 1.37
C GLY A 13 -1.15 8.38 0.91
N MET A 14 -1.19 8.10 -0.40
CA MET A 14 -1.96 6.98 -0.95
C MET A 14 -1.21 5.65 -0.94
N LEU A 15 0.12 5.65 -0.74
CA LEU A 15 0.93 4.46 -0.94
C LEU A 15 0.59 3.33 0.04
N GLU A 16 0.29 3.65 1.29
CA GLU A 16 -0.10 2.65 2.29
C GLU A 16 -1.42 1.97 1.91
N TYR A 17 -2.41 2.78 1.53
CA TYR A 17 -3.68 2.30 1.03
C TYR A 17 -3.51 1.40 -0.19
N CYS A 18 -2.68 1.79 -1.17
CA CYS A 18 -2.37 0.96 -2.32
C CYS A 18 -1.72 -0.39 -1.94
N ILE A 19 -0.79 -0.39 -0.97
CA ILE A 19 -0.16 -1.62 -0.48
C ILE A 19 -1.21 -2.55 0.16
N MET A 20 -2.07 -2.01 1.02
CA MET A 20 -3.14 -2.78 1.66
C MET A 20 -4.12 -3.37 0.64
N LEU A 21 -4.54 -2.59 -0.36
CA LEU A 21 -5.39 -3.08 -1.46
C LEU A 21 -4.77 -4.23 -2.25
N LEU A 22 -3.45 -4.19 -2.48
CA LEU A 22 -2.75 -5.28 -3.16
C LEU A 22 -2.73 -6.55 -2.29
N LEU A 23 -2.52 -6.40 -0.99
CA LEU A 23 -2.42 -7.51 -0.03
C LEU A 23 -3.78 -8.11 0.36
N HIS A 24 -4.87 -7.36 0.20
CA HIS A 24 -6.24 -7.86 0.32
C HIS A 24 -6.56 -8.95 -0.71
N LYS A 25 -6.00 -8.83 -1.92
CA LYS A 25 -6.23 -9.81 -2.99
C LYS A 25 -5.47 -11.10 -2.75
N GLU A 26 -4.21 -10.97 -2.37
CA GLU A 26 -3.34 -12.12 -2.09
C GLU A 26 -2.10 -11.73 -1.27
N PRO A 27 -1.62 -12.62 -0.39
CA PRO A 27 -0.33 -12.45 0.26
C PRO A 27 0.79 -12.27 -0.77
N SER A 28 1.67 -11.29 -0.58
CA SER A 28 2.69 -10.94 -1.59
C SER A 28 4.06 -10.72 -0.95
N TYR A 29 5.11 -11.08 -1.69
CA TYR A 29 6.48 -10.70 -1.34
C TYR A 29 6.76 -9.25 -1.77
N ALA A 30 7.72 -8.59 -1.12
CA ALA A 30 8.02 -7.17 -1.36
C ALA A 30 8.30 -6.84 -2.83
N SER A 31 9.00 -7.71 -3.57
CA SER A 31 9.26 -7.48 -5.00
C SER A 31 7.97 -7.51 -5.84
N ASP A 32 7.03 -8.37 -5.49
CA ASP A 32 5.75 -8.51 -6.20
C ASP A 32 4.88 -7.27 -5.96
N ILE A 33 4.90 -6.74 -4.73
CA ILE A 33 4.25 -5.47 -4.39
C ILE A 33 4.85 -4.33 -5.23
N ILE A 34 6.19 -4.21 -5.29
CA ILE A 34 6.86 -3.19 -6.13
C ILE A 34 6.45 -3.32 -7.59
N GLN A 35 6.42 -4.53 -8.11
CA GLN A 35 6.09 -4.80 -9.50
C GLN A 35 4.63 -4.41 -9.82
N LYS A 36 3.67 -4.82 -8.97
CA LYS A 36 2.25 -4.44 -9.12
C LYS A 36 2.03 -2.93 -9.02
N LEU A 37 2.71 -2.25 -8.09
CA LEU A 37 2.65 -0.79 -7.98
C LEU A 37 3.20 -0.10 -9.23
N LYS A 38 4.30 -0.63 -9.79
CA LYS A 38 4.89 -0.12 -11.04
C LYS A 38 3.96 -0.28 -12.23
N GLU A 39 3.25 -1.41 -12.35
CA GLU A 39 2.21 -1.63 -13.36
C GLU A 39 1.07 -0.62 -13.25
N ALA A 40 0.72 -0.22 -12.02
CA ALA A 40 -0.21 0.87 -11.73
C ALA A 40 0.41 2.29 -11.87
N GLN A 41 1.58 2.42 -12.50
CA GLN A 41 2.33 3.68 -12.71
C GLN A 41 2.78 4.37 -11.41
N LEU A 42 2.84 3.64 -10.30
CA LEU A 42 3.37 4.11 -9.02
C LEU A 42 4.76 3.52 -8.77
N ILE A 43 5.80 4.29 -9.12
CA ILE A 43 7.19 3.87 -8.97
C ILE A 43 7.61 3.99 -7.51
N VAL A 44 7.97 2.86 -6.90
CA VAL A 44 8.41 2.74 -5.51
C VAL A 44 9.70 1.92 -5.47
N VAL A 45 10.65 2.35 -4.64
CA VAL A 45 11.91 1.64 -4.38
C VAL A 45 11.83 0.92 -3.04
N GLU A 46 12.66 -0.10 -2.86
CA GLU A 46 12.73 -0.89 -1.61
C GLU A 46 12.93 -0.03 -0.36
N GLY A 47 13.79 0.99 -0.44
CA GLY A 47 14.05 1.93 0.65
C GLY A 47 12.82 2.74 1.10
N THR A 48 11.78 2.81 0.26
CA THR A 48 10.48 3.39 0.61
C THR A 48 9.50 2.33 1.07
N LEU A 49 9.48 1.16 0.41
CA LEU A 49 8.50 0.10 0.71
C LEU A 49 8.74 -0.56 2.07
N TYR A 50 9.98 -0.96 2.39
CA TYR A 50 10.27 -1.71 3.61
C TYR A 50 9.93 -0.95 4.91
N PRO A 51 10.22 0.36 5.03
CA PRO A 51 9.75 1.13 6.18
C PRO A 51 8.23 1.14 6.33
N LEU A 52 7.48 1.20 5.22
CA LEU A 52 6.01 1.15 5.24
C LEU A 52 5.50 -0.22 5.68
N LEU A 53 6.04 -1.30 5.11
CA LEU A 53 5.68 -2.66 5.53
C LEU A 53 5.99 -2.90 7.01
N THR A 54 7.10 -2.35 7.50
CA THR A 54 7.48 -2.45 8.92
C THR A 54 6.52 -1.67 9.80
N ARG A 55 6.13 -0.45 9.41
CA ARG A 55 5.16 0.37 10.14
C ARG A 55 3.78 -0.31 10.20
N LEU A 56 3.23 -0.69 9.05
CA LEU A 56 1.93 -1.37 8.98
C LEU A 56 1.93 -2.69 9.78
N LYS A 57 3.05 -3.41 9.84
CA LYS A 57 3.22 -4.62 10.67
C LYS A 57 3.35 -4.32 12.17
N ASN A 58 3.89 -3.15 12.53
CA ASN A 58 4.00 -2.73 13.94
C ASN A 58 2.67 -2.18 14.45
N ASP A 59 1.85 -1.62 13.56
CA ASP A 59 0.49 -1.18 13.82
C ASP A 59 -0.53 -2.34 13.75
N ASP A 60 -0.04 -3.59 13.65
CA ASP A 60 -0.82 -4.83 13.55
C ASP A 60 -1.83 -4.89 12.38
N LEU A 61 -1.64 -4.05 11.36
CA LEU A 61 -2.42 -4.07 10.12
C LEU A 61 -1.92 -5.13 9.13
N LEU A 62 -0.64 -5.47 9.20
CA LEU A 62 -0.02 -6.53 8.40
C LEU A 62 0.66 -7.58 9.28
N SER A 63 0.64 -8.81 8.80
CA SER A 63 1.51 -9.88 9.29
C SER A 63 2.36 -10.40 8.14
N TYR A 64 3.33 -11.27 8.45
CA TYR A 64 4.04 -12.02 7.42
C TYR A 64 4.24 -13.46 7.82
N GLU A 65 4.38 -14.31 6.82
CA GLU A 65 4.80 -15.70 6.96
C GLU A 65 6.12 -15.90 6.21
N TRP A 66 6.97 -16.76 6.76
CA TRP A 66 8.17 -17.22 6.05
C TRP A 66 7.77 -18.32 5.08
N VAL A 67 8.04 -18.10 3.81
CA VAL A 67 7.81 -19.06 2.74
C VAL A 67 9.17 -19.49 2.20
N GLU A 68 9.43 -20.79 2.19
CA GLU A 68 10.64 -21.32 1.58
C GLU A 68 10.70 -20.94 0.09
N SER A 69 11.85 -20.48 -0.35
CA SER A 69 12.06 -20.18 -1.76
C SER A 69 12.57 -21.41 -2.48
N THR A 70 12.11 -21.62 -3.72
CA THR A 70 12.66 -22.65 -4.60
C THR A 70 14.14 -22.41 -4.92
N GLN A 71 14.61 -21.16 -4.81
CA GLN A 71 16.01 -20.76 -4.96
C GLN A 71 16.31 -19.58 -4.02
N GLY A 72 17.24 -19.76 -3.09
CA GLY A 72 17.71 -18.72 -2.17
C GLY A 72 17.07 -18.75 -0.78
N PRO A 73 17.23 -17.68 0.02
CA PRO A 73 16.74 -17.66 1.40
C PRO A 73 15.21 -17.63 1.47
N PRO A 74 14.62 -18.03 2.61
CA PRO A 74 13.20 -17.88 2.87
C PRO A 74 12.73 -16.43 2.65
N ARG A 75 11.54 -16.27 2.08
CA ARG A 75 10.93 -14.97 1.77
C ARG A 75 9.81 -14.67 2.75
N LYS A 76 9.67 -13.39 3.10
CA LYS A 76 8.53 -12.91 3.89
C LYS A 76 7.37 -12.57 2.95
N TYR A 77 6.30 -13.35 3.01
CA TYR A 77 5.05 -13.01 2.33
C TYR A 77 4.17 -12.25 3.30
N TYR A 78 3.88 -10.99 2.96
CA TYR A 78 3.03 -10.12 3.77
C TYR A 78 1.56 -10.40 3.47
N LYS A 79 0.69 -10.25 4.46
CA LYS A 79 -0.77 -10.34 4.32
C LYS A 79 -1.46 -9.39 5.29
N LEU A 80 -2.69 -9.01 5.00
CA LEU A 80 -3.53 -8.29 5.96
C LEU A 80 -3.83 -9.18 7.17
N THR A 81 -3.89 -8.57 8.34
CA THR A 81 -4.51 -9.16 9.53
C THR A 81 -6.01 -8.88 9.51
N GLU A 82 -6.77 -9.47 10.43
CA GLU A 82 -8.19 -9.10 10.61
C GLU A 82 -8.36 -7.60 10.90
N GLN A 83 -7.48 -7.01 11.70
CA GLN A 83 -7.47 -5.57 11.95
C GLN A 83 -7.15 -4.77 10.69
N GLY A 84 -6.21 -5.26 9.87
CA GLY A 84 -5.86 -4.68 8.57
C GLY A 84 -7.04 -4.66 7.61
N GLU A 85 -7.83 -5.73 7.57
CA GLU A 85 -9.05 -5.81 6.73
C GLU A 85 -10.11 -4.80 7.16
N VAL A 86 -10.35 -4.67 8.47
CA VAL A 86 -11.29 -3.67 9.00
C VAL A 86 -10.84 -2.25 8.65
N PHE A 87 -9.55 -1.95 8.88
CA PHE A 87 -8.99 -0.63 8.59
C PHE A 87 -8.99 -0.33 7.08
N LEU A 88 -8.75 -1.33 6.23
CA LEU A 88 -8.86 -1.17 4.78
C LEU A 88 -10.28 -0.73 4.39
N GLY A 89 -11.31 -1.36 4.95
CA GLY A 89 -12.71 -0.97 4.69
C GLY A 89 -13.00 0.50 5.05
N GLU A 90 -12.46 0.98 6.17
CA GLU A 90 -12.57 2.39 6.56
C GLU A 90 -11.87 3.34 5.57
N LEU A 91 -10.68 2.95 5.08
CA LEU A 91 -9.95 3.69 4.08
C LEU A 91 -10.67 3.72 2.72
N GLU A 92 -11.30 2.62 2.31
CA GLU A 92 -12.07 2.55 1.06
C GLU A 92 -13.26 3.53 1.08
N ILE A 93 -13.98 3.60 2.21
CA ILE A 93 -15.07 4.57 2.41
C ILE A 93 -14.52 5.99 2.32
N SER A 94 -13.47 6.29 3.09
CA SER A 94 -12.85 7.62 3.12
C SER A 94 -12.34 8.07 1.75
N TRP A 95 -11.74 7.14 1.00
CA TRP A 95 -11.26 7.41 -0.36
C TRP A 95 -12.40 7.70 -1.33
N LYS A 96 -13.49 6.93 -1.24
CA LYS A 96 -14.68 7.15 -2.06
C LYS A 96 -15.27 8.53 -1.82
N GLU A 97 -15.48 8.92 -0.57
CA GLU A 97 -16.02 10.24 -0.19
C GLU A 97 -15.12 11.39 -0.68
N LEU A 98 -13.80 11.25 -0.52
CA LEU A 98 -12.84 12.24 -0.99
C LEU A 98 -12.89 12.39 -2.51
N ASN A 99 -12.91 11.27 -3.24
CA ASN A 99 -12.96 11.28 -4.69
C ASN A 99 -14.28 11.88 -5.22
N GLU A 100 -15.42 11.54 -4.60
CA GLU A 100 -16.72 12.15 -4.91
C GLU A 100 -16.69 13.67 -4.67
N THR A 101 -16.13 14.11 -3.54
CA THR A 101 -16.00 15.54 -3.21
C THR A 101 -15.13 16.30 -4.22
N VAL A 102 -13.96 15.77 -4.56
CA VAL A 102 -13.04 16.38 -5.52
C VAL A 102 -13.67 16.43 -6.91
N ASN A 103 -14.30 15.34 -7.37
CA ASN A 103 -14.95 15.30 -8.67
C ASN A 103 -16.14 16.26 -8.75
N HIS A 104 -16.92 16.39 -7.67
CA HIS A 104 -18.02 17.37 -7.61
C HIS A 104 -17.52 18.81 -7.71
N ILE A 105 -16.40 19.14 -7.08
CA ILE A 105 -15.80 20.48 -7.15
C ILE A 105 -15.15 20.74 -8.52
N ALA A 106 -14.46 19.75 -9.08
CA ALA A 106 -13.74 19.90 -10.35
C ALA A 106 -14.65 19.95 -11.58
N ASN A 107 -15.83 19.32 -11.52
CA ASN A 107 -16.81 19.29 -12.60
C ASN A 107 -17.95 20.32 -12.43
N ARG A 108 -17.83 21.22 -11.45
CA ARG A 108 -18.62 22.46 -11.37
C ARG A 108 -17.90 23.59 -12.10
#